data_AF-A0A0D2KFS2-F1
#
_entry.id   AF-A0A0D2KFS2-F1
#
_cell.length_a   1.000
_cell.length_b   1.000
_cell.length_c   1.000
_cell.angle_alpha   90.00
_cell.angle_beta   90.00
_cell.angle_gamma   90.00
#
_symmetry.space_group_name_H-M   'P 1'
#
loop_
_entity.id
_entity.type
_entity.pdbx_description
1 polymer ?
#
loop_
_entity_poly.entity_id
_entity_poly.type
_entity_poly.pdbx_seq_one_letter_code
_entity_poly.pdbx_strand_id
1 'polypeptide(L)'
;MIPTTSVRSRQPVREPWSREKLYHERAIAIGQCIDLSTWKSYGSALNSYLNFVHIHNMPVKPTEDTLSFYVIFQCSLLKPDSVDTYLSGICHQLKPYFPTIRQMRKSSIVHHTLQGCMRLHGSPTSCKRALTLDDLSIVIAQTDHNSYDDCLFLAMILTGFFALLRLGEMTFPDEKSLHNWRKITRHSTVSISDDRYQFLTKPTASSKAIKLALFFDKGVAGQSMHAGGATSLAEHGVAPALIQVTGRWTSDSFLVYIRKNPVLMGSLIFPEHARCP
;
A
#
# COMPACT_ATOMS: atom_id res chain seq x y z
N MET A 1 -0.26 15.75 57.88
CA MET A 1 -1.38 16.31 57.08
C MET A 1 -0.91 16.43 55.65
N ILE A 2 -1.41 15.59 54.74
CA ILE A 2 -1.12 15.69 53.30
C ILE A 2 -2.17 16.63 52.70
N PRO A 3 -1.80 17.73 52.03
CA PRO A 3 -2.78 18.62 51.41
C PRO A 3 -3.43 17.90 50.23
N THR A 4 -4.73 17.64 50.33
CA THR A 4 -5.55 17.14 49.22
C THR A 4 -5.87 18.30 48.28
N THR A 5 -4.99 18.56 47.32
CA THR A 5 -5.34 19.38 46.16
C THR A 5 -6.34 18.61 45.30
N SER A 6 -7.62 18.76 45.59
CA SER A 6 -8.72 18.26 44.77
C SER A 6 -8.75 19.05 43.46
N VAL A 7 -8.05 18.54 42.45
CA VAL A 7 -8.21 19.03 41.07
C VAL A 7 -9.60 18.62 40.62
N ARG A 8 -10.52 19.59 40.48
CA ARG A 8 -11.87 19.34 39.95
C ARG A 8 -11.75 18.88 38.49
N SER A 9 -11.92 17.57 38.27
CA SER A 9 -11.98 17.03 36.92
C SER A 9 -13.29 17.47 36.26
N ARG A 10 -13.22 18.08 35.07
CA ARG A 10 -14.39 18.47 34.27
C ARG A 10 -15.01 17.28 33.52
N GLN A 11 -14.75 16.05 33.95
CA GLN A 11 -15.26 14.88 33.25
C GLN A 11 -16.76 14.74 33.52
N PRO A 12 -17.60 14.64 32.47
CA PRO A 12 -19.02 14.38 32.65
C PRO A 12 -19.21 13.04 33.34
N VAL A 13 -20.27 12.91 34.15
CA VAL A 13 -20.66 11.63 34.76
C VAL A 13 -20.97 10.64 33.62
N ARG A 14 -20.28 9.50 33.61
CA ARG A 14 -20.47 8.45 32.61
C ARG A 14 -20.96 7.18 33.30
N GLU A 15 -22.05 6.63 32.78
CA GLU A 15 -22.52 5.32 33.22
C GLU A 15 -21.46 4.23 32.92
N PRO A 16 -21.14 3.36 33.89
CA PRO A 16 -20.18 2.29 33.67
C PRO A 16 -20.73 1.31 32.63
N TRP A 17 -19.89 0.93 31.66
CA TRP A 17 -20.25 -0.11 30.69
C TRP A 17 -20.05 -1.49 31.31
N SER A 18 -20.94 -2.43 30.96
CA SER A 18 -20.74 -3.84 31.29
C SER A 18 -19.48 -4.38 30.60
N ARG A 19 -18.90 -5.43 31.19
CA ARG A 19 -17.70 -6.08 30.64
C ARG A 19 -17.95 -6.63 29.23
N GLU A 20 -19.14 -7.14 28.97
CA GLU A 20 -19.56 -7.61 27.65
C GLU A 20 -19.62 -6.49 26.63
N LYS A 21 -20.21 -5.33 26.99
CA LYS A 21 -20.24 -4.15 26.14
C LYS A 21 -18.82 -3.68 25.80
N LEU A 22 -17.93 -3.64 26.78
CA LEU A 22 -16.52 -3.29 26.55
C LEU A 22 -15.84 -4.24 25.56
N TYR A 23 -16.10 -5.54 25.65
CA TYR A 23 -15.56 -6.51 24.69
C TYR A 23 -16.14 -6.35 23.29
N HIS A 24 -17.45 -6.12 23.19
CA HIS A 24 -18.15 -5.92 21.92
C HIS A 24 -17.67 -4.65 21.20
N GLU A 25 -17.70 -3.50 21.89
CA GLU A 25 -17.26 -2.21 21.35
C GLU A 25 -15.78 -2.26 20.94
N ARG A 26 -14.93 -2.92 21.74
CA ARG A 26 -13.53 -3.14 21.38
C ARG A 26 -13.38 -4.00 20.11
N ALA A 27 -14.19 -5.04 19.95
CA ALA A 27 -14.16 -5.88 18.76
C ALA A 27 -14.58 -5.09 17.50
N ILE A 28 -15.62 -4.25 17.61
CA ILE A 28 -16.04 -3.34 16.53
C ILE A 28 -14.90 -2.38 16.18
N ALA A 29 -14.33 -1.70 17.19
CA ALA A 29 -13.25 -0.73 16.98
C ALA A 29 -12.01 -1.37 16.31
N ILE A 30 -11.62 -2.58 16.73
CA ILE A 30 -10.52 -3.34 16.11
C ILE A 30 -10.88 -3.70 14.65
N GLY A 31 -12.12 -4.11 14.38
CA GLY A 31 -12.58 -4.41 13.03
C GLY A 31 -12.53 -3.21 12.10
N GLN A 32 -12.89 -2.01 12.59
CA GLN A 32 -12.87 -0.76 11.84
C GLN A 32 -11.46 -0.20 11.61
N CYS A 33 -10.44 -0.70 12.31
CA CYS A 33 -9.05 -0.28 12.12
C CYS A 33 -8.47 -0.72 10.76
N ILE A 34 -9.14 -1.64 10.07
CA ILE A 34 -8.62 -2.30 8.87
C ILE A 34 -9.53 -1.98 7.69
N ASP A 35 -8.92 -1.66 6.56
CA ASP A 35 -9.67 -1.46 5.34
C ASP A 35 -10.29 -2.77 4.81
N LEU A 36 -11.48 -2.69 4.18
CA LEU A 36 -12.22 -3.87 3.70
C LEU A 36 -11.38 -4.75 2.77
N SER A 37 -10.56 -4.15 1.90
CA SER A 37 -9.67 -4.91 1.00
C SER A 37 -8.63 -5.73 1.77
N THR A 38 -8.09 -5.16 2.85
CA THR A 38 -7.10 -5.81 3.72
C THR A 38 -7.75 -6.92 4.54
N TRP A 39 -8.96 -6.71 5.04
CA TRP A 39 -9.73 -7.73 5.74
C TRP A 39 -9.97 -8.96 4.84
N LYS A 40 -10.36 -8.74 3.58
CA LYS A 40 -10.54 -9.81 2.58
C LYS A 40 -9.23 -10.57 2.31
N SER A 41 -8.11 -9.86 2.11
CA SER A 41 -6.80 -10.49 1.94
C SER A 41 -6.39 -11.33 3.16
N TYR A 42 -6.65 -10.85 4.37
CA TYR A 42 -6.35 -11.59 5.59
C TYR A 42 -7.24 -12.82 5.76
N GLY A 43 -8.52 -12.75 5.36
CA GLY A 43 -9.41 -13.92 5.31
C GLY A 43 -8.90 -15.00 4.34
N SER A 44 -8.39 -14.59 3.17
CA SER A 44 -7.76 -15.51 2.21
C SER A 44 -6.51 -16.17 2.79
N ALA A 45 -5.65 -15.42 3.49
CA ALA A 45 -4.48 -15.96 4.17
C ALA A 45 -4.86 -16.96 5.27
N LEU A 46 -5.90 -16.66 6.06
CA LEU A 46 -6.41 -17.59 7.08
C LEU A 46 -6.91 -18.89 6.44
N ASN A 47 -7.69 -18.82 5.37
CA ASN A 47 -8.19 -20.01 4.67
C ASN A 47 -7.04 -20.87 4.12
N SER A 48 -5.98 -20.25 3.59
CA SER A 48 -4.76 -20.95 3.17
C SER A 48 -4.11 -21.71 4.34
N TYR A 49 -4.00 -21.09 5.52
CA TYR A 49 -3.47 -21.75 6.71
C TYR A 49 -4.37 -22.88 7.20
N LEU A 50 -5.69 -22.69 7.26
CA LEU A 50 -6.63 -23.72 7.69
C LEU A 50 -6.61 -24.94 6.75
N ASN A 51 -6.48 -24.70 5.44
CA ASN A 51 -6.32 -25.78 4.47
C ASN A 51 -5.02 -26.56 4.69
N PHE A 52 -3.91 -25.86 4.96
CA PHE A 52 -2.65 -26.50 5.34
C PHE A 52 -2.81 -27.36 6.61
N VAL A 53 -3.40 -26.81 7.67
CA VAL A 53 -3.66 -27.55 8.90
C VAL A 53 -4.50 -28.81 8.65
N HIS A 54 -5.52 -28.70 7.80
CA HIS A 54 -6.40 -29.80 7.43
C HIS A 54 -5.66 -30.90 6.66
N ILE A 55 -4.92 -30.55 5.60
CA ILE A 55 -4.20 -31.52 4.75
C ILE A 55 -3.10 -32.26 5.53
N HIS A 56 -2.47 -31.58 6.48
CA HIS A 56 -1.36 -32.14 7.26
C HIS A 56 -1.80 -32.70 8.63
N ASN A 57 -3.12 -32.80 8.90
CA ASN A 57 -3.68 -33.31 10.16
C ASN A 57 -3.06 -32.67 11.41
N MET A 58 -2.82 -31.36 11.37
CA MET A 58 -2.24 -30.61 12.49
C MET A 58 -3.33 -29.94 13.33
N PRO A 59 -3.02 -29.52 14.58
CA PRO A 59 -3.95 -28.72 15.36
C PRO A 59 -4.13 -27.31 14.78
N VAL A 60 -5.34 -26.78 14.87
CA VAL A 60 -5.65 -25.39 14.46
C VAL A 60 -4.89 -24.37 15.29
N LYS A 61 -4.60 -24.70 16.56
CA LYS A 61 -3.79 -23.86 17.46
C LYS A 61 -2.38 -23.68 16.86
N PRO A 62 -2.00 -22.46 16.48
CA PRO A 62 -0.68 -22.23 15.92
C PRO A 62 0.39 -22.40 17.00
N THR A 63 1.51 -22.99 16.62
CA THR A 63 2.76 -23.06 17.37
C THR A 63 3.89 -22.47 16.52
N GLU A 64 5.07 -22.31 17.10
CA GLU A 64 6.25 -21.87 16.35
C GLU A 64 6.58 -22.85 15.22
N ASP A 65 6.49 -24.14 15.50
CA ASP A 65 6.72 -25.20 14.51
C ASP A 65 5.67 -25.21 13.41
N THR A 66 4.37 -25.11 13.73
CA THR A 66 3.32 -25.14 12.69
C THR A 66 3.43 -23.94 11.76
N LEU A 67 3.78 -22.76 12.29
CA LEU A 67 4.03 -21.57 11.47
C LEU A 67 5.30 -21.75 10.62
N SER A 68 6.36 -22.35 11.14
CA SER A 68 7.58 -22.60 10.38
C SER A 68 7.35 -23.62 9.24
N PHE A 69 6.60 -24.69 9.49
CA PHE A 69 6.23 -25.67 8.47
C PHE A 69 5.31 -25.07 7.42
N TYR A 70 4.38 -24.21 7.83
CA TYR A 70 3.54 -23.45 6.90
C TYR A 70 4.39 -22.58 5.98
N VAL A 71 5.41 -21.90 6.50
CA VAL A 71 6.33 -21.09 5.68
C VAL A 71 7.03 -21.95 4.64
N ILE A 72 7.60 -23.09 5.03
CA ILE A 72 8.29 -24.00 4.12
C ILE A 72 7.34 -24.50 3.03
N PHE A 73 6.17 -25.00 3.45
CA PHE A 73 5.16 -25.53 2.53
C PHE A 73 4.70 -24.46 1.54
N GLN A 74 4.37 -23.27 2.01
CA GLN A 74 3.83 -22.22 1.16
C GLN A 74 4.89 -21.58 0.26
N CYS A 75 6.15 -21.48 0.71
CA CYS A 75 7.27 -20.98 -0.10
C CYS A 75 7.64 -21.91 -1.26
N SER A 76 7.26 -23.19 -1.20
CA SER A 76 7.40 -24.10 -2.34
C SER A 76 6.45 -23.78 -3.49
N LEU A 77 5.34 -23.08 -3.19
CA LEU A 77 4.28 -22.73 -4.15
C LEU A 77 4.26 -21.24 -4.50
N LEU A 78 4.69 -20.38 -3.59
CA LEU A 78 4.59 -18.93 -3.66
C LEU A 78 5.91 -18.25 -3.31
N LYS A 79 6.04 -16.98 -3.71
CA LYS A 79 7.19 -16.16 -3.32
C LYS A 79 7.24 -15.92 -1.80
N PRO A 80 8.42 -15.95 -1.18
CA PRO A 80 8.58 -15.71 0.27
C PRO A 80 7.94 -14.40 0.76
N ASP A 81 8.01 -13.32 -0.04
CA ASP A 81 7.39 -12.02 0.31
C ASP A 81 5.86 -12.12 0.45
N SER A 82 5.22 -12.92 -0.40
CA SER A 82 3.78 -13.20 -0.32
C SER A 82 3.46 -14.00 0.94
N VAL A 83 4.32 -14.98 1.29
CA VAL A 83 4.15 -15.81 2.49
C VAL A 83 4.28 -14.97 3.76
N ASP A 84 5.22 -14.03 3.83
CA ASP A 84 5.32 -13.11 4.98
C ASP A 84 4.08 -12.21 5.13
N THR A 85 3.51 -11.79 4.00
CA THR A 85 2.22 -11.07 3.99
C THR A 85 1.09 -11.96 4.51
N TYR A 86 1.06 -13.25 4.13
CA TYR A 86 0.07 -14.21 4.62
C TYR A 86 0.22 -14.45 6.12
N LEU A 87 1.45 -14.63 6.62
CA LEU A 87 1.73 -14.75 8.06
C LEU A 87 1.20 -13.54 8.85
N SER A 88 1.34 -12.33 8.30
CA SER A 88 0.78 -11.12 8.90
C SER A 88 -0.74 -11.18 9.00
N GLY A 89 -1.42 -11.62 7.93
CA GLY A 89 -2.88 -11.78 7.90
C GLY A 89 -3.39 -12.88 8.84
N ILE A 90 -2.74 -14.04 8.86
CA ILE A 90 -3.03 -15.15 9.77
C ILE A 90 -2.88 -14.69 11.23
N CYS A 91 -1.76 -14.05 11.55
CA CYS A 91 -1.52 -13.48 12.89
C CYS A 91 -2.56 -12.44 13.29
N HIS A 92 -3.08 -11.68 12.33
CA HIS A 92 -4.12 -10.71 12.60
C HIS A 92 -5.45 -11.39 12.94
N GLN A 93 -5.92 -12.32 12.08
CA GLN A 93 -7.21 -12.98 12.21
C GLN A 93 -7.29 -13.90 13.43
N LEU A 94 -6.20 -14.59 13.76
CA LEU A 94 -6.16 -15.53 14.88
C LEU A 94 -5.88 -14.85 16.24
N LYS A 95 -5.45 -13.58 16.26
CA LYS A 95 -5.12 -12.85 17.50
C LYS A 95 -6.25 -12.84 18.55
N PRO A 96 -7.55 -12.67 18.21
CA PRO A 96 -8.63 -12.69 19.19
C PRO A 96 -8.75 -14.02 19.94
N TYR A 97 -8.42 -15.13 19.27
CA TYR A 97 -8.50 -16.49 19.82
C TYR A 97 -7.18 -16.94 20.46
N PHE A 98 -6.05 -16.51 19.88
CA PHE A 98 -4.70 -16.88 20.32
C PHE A 98 -3.84 -15.61 20.53
N PRO A 99 -3.89 -14.98 21.72
CA PRO A 99 -3.22 -13.70 21.97
C PRO A 99 -1.69 -13.74 21.78
N THR A 100 -1.06 -14.90 21.99
CA THR A 100 0.39 -15.11 21.88
C THR A 100 0.88 -15.32 20.45
N ILE A 101 -0.01 -15.37 19.44
CA ILE A 101 0.39 -15.68 18.05
C ILE A 101 1.43 -14.73 17.46
N ARG A 102 1.38 -13.45 17.86
CA ARG A 102 2.39 -12.47 17.42
C ARG A 102 3.77 -12.73 18.03
N GLN A 103 3.85 -13.33 19.21
CA GLN A 103 5.11 -13.73 19.82
C GLN A 103 5.66 -14.96 19.08
N MET A 104 4.78 -15.93 18.78
CA MET A 104 5.17 -17.13 18.01
C MET A 104 5.67 -16.79 16.61
N ARG A 105 5.05 -15.84 15.88
CA ARG A 105 5.59 -15.37 14.59
C ARG A 105 6.98 -14.73 14.73
N LYS A 106 7.26 -14.07 15.86
CA LYS A 106 8.53 -13.40 16.12
C LYS A 106 9.60 -14.35 16.66
N SER A 107 9.30 -15.63 16.84
CA SER A 107 10.29 -16.59 17.31
C SER A 107 11.43 -16.75 16.29
N SER A 108 12.60 -17.13 16.79
CA SER A 108 13.79 -17.28 15.97
C SER A 108 13.60 -18.31 14.86
N ILE A 109 12.88 -19.41 15.15
CA ILE A 109 12.65 -20.47 14.16
C ILE A 109 11.83 -19.97 12.97
N VAL A 110 10.72 -19.25 13.20
CA VAL A 110 9.89 -18.73 12.11
C VAL A 110 10.66 -17.68 11.30
N HIS A 111 11.40 -16.80 11.99
CA HIS A 111 12.21 -15.78 11.35
C HIS A 111 13.32 -16.39 10.49
N HIS A 112 14.11 -17.33 11.01
CA HIS A 112 15.19 -17.98 10.28
C HIS A 112 14.67 -18.84 9.12
N THR A 113 13.54 -19.53 9.28
CA THR A 113 12.92 -20.29 8.21
C THR A 113 12.50 -19.38 7.06
N LEU A 114 11.86 -18.25 7.36
CA LEU A 114 11.49 -17.27 6.33
C LEU A 114 12.73 -16.68 5.64
N GLN A 115 13.78 -16.33 6.39
CA GLN A 115 15.06 -15.86 5.83
C GLN A 115 15.73 -16.92 4.95
N GLY A 116 15.68 -18.19 5.35
CA GLY A 116 16.15 -19.31 4.54
C GLY A 116 15.37 -19.42 3.22
N CYS A 117 14.04 -19.37 3.28
CA CYS A 117 13.19 -19.36 2.09
C CYS A 117 13.44 -18.15 1.18
N MET A 118 13.70 -16.96 1.75
CA MET A 118 14.09 -15.78 0.98
C MET A 118 15.40 -16.00 0.21
N ARG A 119 16.35 -16.76 0.76
CA ARG A 119 17.59 -17.11 0.04
C ARG A 119 17.40 -18.20 -1.00
N LEU A 120 16.54 -19.18 -0.73
CA LEU A 120 16.29 -20.33 -1.61
C LEU A 120 15.36 -20.01 -2.79
N HIS A 121 14.30 -19.23 -2.52
CA HIS A 121 13.20 -18.96 -3.46
C HIS A 121 12.97 -17.48 -3.70
N GLY A 122 13.84 -16.61 -3.16
CA GLY A 122 13.80 -15.18 -3.42
C GLY A 122 13.99 -14.91 -4.91
N SER A 123 13.24 -13.93 -5.40
CA SER A 123 13.43 -13.41 -6.75
C SER A 123 13.55 -11.89 -6.66
N PRO A 124 14.37 -11.25 -7.51
CA PRO A 124 14.47 -9.80 -7.51
C PRO A 124 13.11 -9.16 -7.77
N THR A 125 12.86 -8.01 -7.14
CA THR A 125 11.63 -7.25 -7.34
C THR A 125 11.55 -6.77 -8.79
N SER A 126 10.57 -7.27 -9.54
CA SER A 126 10.34 -6.83 -10.93
C SER A 126 9.45 -5.59 -10.95
N CYS A 127 10.09 -4.42 -11.05
CA CYS A 127 9.38 -3.13 -11.13
C CYS A 127 8.93 -2.83 -12.57
N LYS A 128 7.63 -2.59 -12.78
CA LYS A 128 7.02 -2.23 -14.08
C LYS A 128 7.57 -0.90 -14.62
N ARG A 129 7.98 -0.80 -15.89
CA ARG A 129 8.66 0.38 -16.48
C ARG A 129 7.96 1.70 -16.13
N ALA A 130 8.72 2.75 -15.84
CA ALA A 130 8.17 4.09 -15.62
C ALA A 130 7.69 4.68 -16.96
N LEU A 131 6.55 5.37 -16.96
CA LEU A 131 6.08 6.09 -18.14
C LEU A 131 6.97 7.30 -18.42
N THR A 132 7.21 7.58 -19.70
CA THR A 132 7.94 8.78 -20.16
C THR A 132 6.97 9.78 -20.78
N LEU A 133 7.44 11.02 -21.00
CA LEU A 133 6.67 12.02 -21.75
C LEU A 133 6.40 11.56 -23.19
N ASP A 134 7.35 10.83 -23.81
CA ASP A 134 7.16 10.25 -25.14
C ASP A 134 6.01 9.24 -25.16
N ASP A 135 5.91 8.36 -24.14
CA ASP A 135 4.77 7.44 -24.00
C ASP A 135 3.44 8.21 -23.96
N LEU A 136 3.38 9.36 -23.28
CA LEU A 136 2.16 10.19 -23.20
C LEU A 136 1.82 10.80 -24.56
N SER A 137 2.82 11.30 -25.30
CA SER A 137 2.61 11.88 -26.62
C SER A 137 2.04 10.85 -27.60
N ILE A 138 2.51 9.60 -27.54
CA ILE A 138 2.00 8.48 -28.32
C ILE A 138 0.54 8.21 -27.97
N VAL A 139 0.20 8.14 -26.67
CA VAL A 139 -1.19 7.93 -26.24
C VAL A 139 -2.10 9.05 -26.74
N ILE A 140 -1.69 10.32 -26.58
CA ILE A 140 -2.48 11.47 -27.06
C ILE A 140 -2.74 11.35 -28.57
N ALA A 141 -1.73 11.00 -29.37
CA ALA A 141 -1.85 10.92 -30.82
C ALA A 141 -2.69 9.73 -31.33
N GLN A 142 -2.77 8.64 -30.56
CA GLN A 142 -3.45 7.40 -30.95
C GLN A 142 -4.89 7.28 -30.43
N THR A 143 -5.30 8.16 -29.51
CA THR A 143 -6.60 8.10 -28.84
C THR A 143 -7.69 8.79 -29.68
N ASP A 144 -8.88 8.20 -29.77
CA ASP A 144 -10.02 8.87 -30.43
C ASP A 144 -10.66 9.91 -29.49
N HIS A 145 -10.48 11.18 -29.81
CA HIS A 145 -11.04 12.30 -29.04
C HIS A 145 -12.58 12.41 -29.10
N ASN A 146 -13.25 11.60 -29.93
CA ASN A 146 -14.71 11.54 -29.96
C ASN A 146 -15.26 10.43 -29.07
N SER A 147 -14.44 9.47 -28.65
CA SER A 147 -14.84 8.38 -27.77
C SER A 147 -14.73 8.79 -26.31
N TYR A 148 -15.80 8.58 -25.56
CA TYR A 148 -15.85 8.90 -24.13
C TYR A 148 -14.83 8.08 -23.34
N ASP A 149 -14.73 6.78 -23.60
CA ASP A 149 -13.84 5.87 -22.86
C ASP A 149 -12.36 6.21 -23.11
N ASP A 150 -12.04 6.60 -24.33
CA ASP A 150 -10.72 7.04 -24.77
C ASP A 150 -10.33 8.38 -24.13
N CYS A 151 -11.25 9.35 -24.12
CA CYS A 151 -11.08 10.61 -23.39
C CYS A 151 -10.91 10.39 -21.89
N LEU A 152 -11.70 9.50 -21.29
CA LEU A 152 -11.61 9.15 -19.88
C LEU A 152 -10.26 8.50 -19.56
N PHE A 153 -9.82 7.56 -20.40
CA PHE A 153 -8.52 6.90 -20.27
C PHE A 153 -7.37 7.91 -20.35
N LEU A 154 -7.42 8.81 -21.34
CA LEU A 154 -6.43 9.87 -21.51
C LEU A 154 -6.40 10.79 -20.28
N ALA A 155 -7.56 11.21 -19.80
CA ALA A 155 -7.68 12.03 -18.59
C ALA A 155 -7.08 11.31 -17.37
N MET A 156 -7.34 10.01 -17.20
CA MET A 156 -6.78 9.21 -16.10
C MET A 156 -5.26 9.10 -16.17
N ILE A 157 -4.69 8.90 -17.35
CA ILE A 157 -3.23 8.80 -17.53
C ILE A 157 -2.55 10.11 -17.22
N LEU A 158 -3.01 11.20 -17.84
CA LEU A 158 -2.40 12.52 -17.66
C LEU A 158 -2.53 12.96 -16.20
N THR A 159 -3.70 12.78 -15.60
CA THR A 159 -3.93 13.09 -14.19
C THR A 159 -3.05 12.21 -13.29
N GLY A 160 -2.96 10.91 -13.55
CA GLY A 160 -2.12 9.97 -12.80
C GLY A 160 -0.63 10.32 -12.85
N PHE A 161 -0.15 10.73 -14.03
CA PHE A 161 1.24 11.10 -14.27
C PHE A 161 1.60 12.44 -13.62
N PHE A 162 0.87 13.51 -13.92
CA PHE A 162 1.22 14.86 -13.46
C PHE A 162 0.90 15.10 -11.98
N ALA A 163 -0.16 14.47 -11.45
CA ALA A 163 -0.51 14.60 -10.04
C ALA A 163 0.07 13.51 -9.14
N LEU A 164 0.91 12.62 -9.68
CA LEU A 164 1.49 11.48 -8.97
C LEU A 164 0.43 10.65 -8.24
N LEU A 165 -0.72 10.40 -8.88
CA LEU A 165 -1.79 9.60 -8.28
C LEU A 165 -1.56 8.11 -8.51
N ARG A 166 -1.87 7.31 -7.49
CA ARG A 166 -2.00 5.86 -7.65
C ARG A 166 -3.30 5.57 -8.38
N LEU A 167 -3.30 4.52 -9.18
CA LEU A 167 -4.49 4.10 -9.92
C LEU A 167 -5.71 3.84 -9.02
N GLY A 168 -5.52 3.24 -7.85
CA GLY A 168 -6.61 3.04 -6.90
C GLY A 168 -7.14 4.30 -6.21
N GLU A 169 -6.52 5.47 -6.43
CA GLU A 169 -7.06 6.77 -6.03
C GLU A 169 -7.95 7.38 -7.12
N MET A 170 -7.96 6.82 -8.33
CA MET A 170 -8.75 7.29 -9.47
C MET A 170 -9.88 6.33 -9.83
N THR A 171 -9.79 5.07 -9.42
CA THR A 171 -10.74 4.01 -9.79
C THR A 171 -11.35 3.32 -8.59
N PHE A 172 -12.60 2.89 -8.72
CA PHE A 172 -13.21 1.91 -7.81
C PHE A 172 -12.84 0.47 -8.19
N PRO A 173 -12.69 -0.43 -7.21
CA PRO A 173 -12.65 -1.88 -7.47
C PRO A 173 -13.90 -2.36 -8.23
N ASP A 174 -13.77 -3.44 -9.01
CA ASP A 174 -14.91 -4.04 -9.73
C ASP A 174 -15.96 -4.57 -8.75
N GLU A 175 -15.49 -5.06 -7.60
CA GLU A 175 -16.33 -5.57 -6.53
C GLU A 175 -16.90 -4.42 -5.68
N LYS A 176 -18.22 -4.23 -5.78
CA LYS A 176 -18.97 -3.17 -5.09
C LYS A 176 -18.82 -3.17 -3.56
N SER A 177 -18.61 -4.32 -2.94
CA SER A 177 -18.41 -4.44 -1.49
C SER A 177 -17.14 -3.75 -0.98
N LEU A 178 -16.16 -3.51 -1.87
CA LEU A 178 -14.89 -2.86 -1.55
C LEU A 178 -14.91 -1.35 -1.83
N HIS A 179 -16.05 -0.80 -2.27
CA HIS A 179 -16.16 0.62 -2.61
C HIS A 179 -16.06 1.48 -1.36
N ASN A 180 -15.09 2.39 -1.36
CA ASN A 180 -14.90 3.35 -0.29
C ASN A 180 -14.58 4.74 -0.86
N TRP A 181 -15.59 5.62 -0.81
CA TRP A 181 -15.51 7.01 -1.27
C TRP A 181 -14.45 7.85 -0.56
N ARG A 182 -13.93 7.41 0.59
CA ARG A 182 -12.84 8.09 1.29
C ARG A 182 -11.48 7.86 0.64
N LYS A 183 -11.35 6.84 -0.22
CA LYS A 183 -10.09 6.41 -0.83
C LYS A 183 -9.87 6.94 -2.24
N ILE A 184 -10.83 7.70 -2.77
CA ILE A 184 -10.81 8.21 -4.14
C ILE A 184 -10.63 9.72 -4.13
N THR A 185 -9.81 10.17 -5.06
CA THR A 185 -9.63 11.58 -5.38
C THR A 185 -10.89 12.11 -6.02
N ARG A 186 -11.48 13.16 -5.44
CA ARG A 186 -12.68 13.79 -5.99
C ARG A 186 -12.29 14.63 -7.20
N HIS A 187 -12.76 14.26 -8.39
CA HIS A 187 -12.55 15.06 -9.61
C HIS A 187 -13.15 16.48 -9.47
N SER A 188 -14.23 16.63 -8.70
CA SER A 188 -14.91 17.91 -8.49
C SER A 188 -14.09 18.95 -7.73
N THR A 189 -12.92 18.57 -7.20
CA THR A 189 -12.03 19.49 -6.50
C THR A 189 -10.82 19.89 -7.33
N VAL A 190 -10.72 19.43 -8.58
CA VAL A 190 -9.65 19.80 -9.52
C VAL A 190 -9.77 21.28 -9.88
N SER A 191 -8.66 22.00 -9.72
CA SER A 191 -8.46 23.35 -10.23
C SER A 191 -7.21 23.35 -11.10
N ILE A 192 -7.39 23.86 -12.33
CA ILE A 192 -6.36 23.95 -13.35
C ILE A 192 -6.08 25.44 -13.56
N SER A 193 -4.81 25.80 -13.60
CA SER A 193 -4.28 27.10 -13.97
C SER A 193 -3.08 26.85 -14.89
N ASP A 194 -2.65 27.87 -15.62
CA ASP A 194 -1.55 27.75 -16.60
C ASP A 194 -0.27 27.14 -15.98
N ASP A 195 -0.03 27.42 -14.70
CA ASP A 195 1.13 26.92 -13.96
C ASP A 195 0.81 25.81 -12.95
N ARG A 196 -0.46 25.45 -12.73
CA ARG A 196 -0.87 24.62 -11.59
C ARG A 196 -1.99 23.64 -11.92
N TYR A 197 -1.79 22.40 -11.52
CA TYR A 197 -2.82 21.36 -11.51
C TYR A 197 -2.96 20.83 -10.07
N GLN A 198 -4.06 21.15 -9.38
CA GLN A 198 -4.24 20.79 -7.97
C GLN A 198 -5.66 20.33 -7.68
N PHE A 199 -5.86 19.55 -6.61
CA PHE A 199 -7.17 19.19 -6.10
C PHE A 199 -7.18 19.07 -4.58
N LEU A 200 -8.35 19.25 -3.96
CA LEU A 200 -8.51 19.05 -2.51
C LEU A 200 -8.39 17.56 -2.18
N THR A 201 -7.25 17.17 -1.64
CA THR A 201 -6.97 15.80 -1.20
C THR A 201 -7.33 15.64 0.28
N LYS A 202 -8.15 14.65 0.61
CA LYS A 202 -8.25 14.19 2.00
C LYS A 202 -7.04 13.31 2.33
N PRO A 203 -6.53 13.32 3.58
CA PRO A 203 -5.41 12.46 3.94
C PRO A 203 -5.83 10.99 3.84
N THR A 204 -4.92 10.17 3.31
CA THR A 204 -4.86 8.71 3.41
C THR A 204 -5.99 7.91 2.78
N ALA A 205 -5.67 7.28 1.64
CA ALA A 205 -5.83 5.84 1.49
C ALA A 205 -5.17 5.33 0.18
N SER A 206 -4.10 4.55 0.31
CA SER A 206 -3.59 3.76 -0.81
C SER A 206 -4.56 2.62 -1.13
N SER A 207 -5.09 2.57 -2.35
CA SER A 207 -5.84 1.41 -2.85
C SER A 207 -5.13 0.82 -4.08
N LYS A 208 -5.26 -0.51 -4.26
CA LYS A 208 -4.66 -1.26 -5.36
C LYS A 208 -5.63 -1.40 -6.54
N ALA A 209 -5.16 -0.93 -7.71
CA ALA A 209 -5.35 -1.31 -9.12
C ALA A 209 -6.70 -1.80 -9.72
N ILE A 210 -7.00 -1.31 -10.94
CA ILE A 210 -7.71 -1.96 -12.08
C ILE A 210 -7.01 -1.64 -13.41
N LYS A 211 -7.21 -2.46 -14.46
CA LYS A 211 -6.40 -2.64 -15.69
C LYS A 211 -6.10 -1.38 -16.53
N LEU A 212 -4.80 -1.06 -16.62
CA LEU A 212 -4.17 -0.22 -17.67
C LEU A 212 -3.81 -1.04 -18.94
N ALA A 213 -4.37 -2.26 -19.07
CA ALA A 213 -3.89 -3.30 -19.99
C ALA A 213 -4.48 -3.22 -21.41
N LEU A 214 -5.25 -2.18 -21.73
CA LEU A 214 -5.88 -2.00 -23.04
C LEU A 214 -4.98 -1.27 -24.05
N PHE A 215 -3.98 -0.51 -23.59
CA PHE A 215 -3.14 0.33 -24.47
C PHE A 215 -1.63 0.11 -24.33
N PHE A 216 -1.17 -0.57 -23.28
CA PHE A 216 0.26 -0.82 -23.05
C PHE A 216 0.56 -2.31 -22.92
N ASP A 217 1.77 -2.71 -23.35
CA ASP A 217 2.30 -4.05 -23.11
C ASP A 217 2.37 -4.36 -21.60
N LYS A 218 2.51 -5.64 -21.24
CA LYS A 218 2.57 -6.17 -19.86
C LYS A 218 3.63 -5.49 -18.97
N GLY A 219 4.52 -4.67 -19.55
CA GLY A 219 5.53 -3.86 -18.87
C GLY A 219 5.01 -2.63 -18.12
N VAL A 220 3.79 -2.14 -18.39
CA VAL A 220 3.22 -0.94 -17.76
C VAL A 220 2.04 -1.29 -16.84
N ALA A 221 1.93 -0.60 -15.70
CA ALA A 221 0.81 -0.75 -14.78
C ALA A 221 0.50 0.56 -14.05
N GLY A 222 -0.46 0.57 -13.11
CA GLY A 222 -0.82 1.78 -12.36
C GLY A 222 0.35 2.46 -11.63
N GLN A 223 1.36 1.70 -11.21
CA GLN A 223 2.58 2.25 -10.58
C GLN A 223 3.53 2.92 -11.60
N SER A 224 3.37 2.66 -12.90
CA SER A 224 4.18 3.25 -13.97
C SER A 224 3.91 4.73 -14.16
N MET A 225 2.66 5.19 -13.98
CA MET A 225 2.31 6.62 -13.96
C MET A 225 2.99 7.33 -12.80
N HIS A 226 2.83 6.76 -11.61
CA HIS A 226 3.40 7.30 -10.37
C HIS A 226 4.94 7.34 -10.40
N ALA A 227 5.59 6.29 -10.94
CA ALA A 227 7.04 6.26 -11.13
C ALA A 227 7.51 7.21 -12.26
N GLY A 228 6.74 7.29 -13.35
CA GLY A 228 7.03 8.15 -14.49
C GLY A 228 7.00 9.62 -14.13
N GLY A 229 5.93 10.08 -13.48
CA GLY A 229 5.80 11.47 -13.03
C GLY A 229 6.90 11.84 -12.04
N ALA A 230 7.21 10.97 -11.07
CA ALA A 230 8.28 11.22 -10.10
C ALA A 230 9.65 11.32 -10.77
N THR A 231 9.90 10.46 -11.76
CA THR A 231 11.14 10.49 -12.55
C THR A 231 11.24 11.75 -13.38
N SER A 232 10.16 12.12 -14.08
CA SER A 232 10.11 13.33 -14.90
C SER A 232 10.36 14.60 -14.07
N LEU A 233 9.73 14.74 -12.90
CA LEU A 233 9.98 15.89 -12.02
C LEU A 233 11.45 15.95 -11.57
N ALA A 234 12.05 14.82 -11.23
CA ALA A 234 13.46 14.77 -10.86
C ALA A 234 14.38 15.17 -12.03
N GLU A 235 14.07 14.73 -13.25
CA GLU A 235 14.83 15.11 -14.46
C GLU A 235 14.74 16.60 -14.77
N HIS A 236 13.61 17.25 -14.46
CA HIS A 236 13.43 18.69 -14.60
C HIS A 236 14.01 19.50 -13.44
N GLY A 237 14.77 18.86 -12.52
CA GLY A 237 15.44 19.53 -11.42
C GLY A 237 14.51 19.97 -10.28
N VAL A 238 13.30 19.41 -10.19
CA VAL A 238 12.39 19.69 -9.09
C VAL A 238 12.97 19.15 -7.78
N ALA A 239 13.01 20.00 -6.75
CA ALA A 239 13.57 19.64 -5.46
C ALA A 239 12.90 18.37 -4.89
N PRO A 240 13.66 17.41 -4.32
CA PRO A 240 13.12 16.15 -3.80
C PRO A 240 12.01 16.34 -2.77
N ALA A 241 12.12 17.37 -1.92
CA ALA A 241 11.09 17.73 -0.95
C ALA A 241 9.75 18.09 -1.62
N LEU A 242 9.79 18.78 -2.76
CA LEU A 242 8.58 19.12 -3.51
C LEU A 242 7.99 17.88 -4.18
N ILE A 243 8.82 17.00 -4.74
CA ILE A 243 8.36 15.70 -5.29
C ILE A 243 7.68 14.88 -4.18
N GLN A 244 8.32 14.79 -3.01
CA GLN A 244 7.81 14.06 -1.86
C GLN A 244 6.43 14.57 -1.41
N VAL A 245 6.26 15.89 -1.32
CA VAL A 245 4.99 16.53 -0.97
C VAL A 245 3.93 16.28 -2.06
N THR A 246 4.28 16.46 -3.33
CA THR A 246 3.36 16.28 -4.47
C THR A 246 2.79 14.85 -4.51
N GLY A 247 3.64 13.82 -4.35
CA GLY A 247 3.17 12.42 -4.33
C GLY A 247 2.79 11.89 -2.94
N ARG A 248 2.73 12.79 -1.94
CA ARG A 248 2.21 12.51 -0.59
C ARG A 248 2.93 11.36 0.11
N TRP A 249 4.23 11.26 -0.11
CA TRP A 249 5.03 10.28 0.60
C TRP A 249 5.37 10.80 2.00
N THR A 250 5.16 9.95 3.00
CA THR A 250 5.49 10.26 4.40
C THR A 250 6.95 9.94 4.74
N SER A 251 7.69 9.33 3.82
CA SER A 251 9.08 8.90 3.99
C SER A 251 9.83 8.96 2.67
N ASP A 252 11.13 8.68 2.69
CA ASP A 252 12.01 8.63 1.51
C ASP A 252 11.74 7.42 0.59
N SER A 253 10.64 6.71 0.81
CA SER A 253 10.17 5.63 -0.08
C SER A 253 9.93 6.09 -1.52
N PHE A 254 9.76 7.39 -1.77
CA PHE A 254 9.64 7.96 -3.11
C PHE A 254 10.92 7.77 -3.96
N LEU A 255 12.10 7.63 -3.34
CA LEU A 255 13.36 7.44 -4.06
C LEU A 255 13.34 6.17 -4.93
N VAL A 256 12.64 5.11 -4.51
CA VAL A 256 12.49 3.87 -5.28
C VAL A 256 11.68 4.08 -6.58
N TYR A 257 10.90 5.16 -6.64
CA TYR A 257 10.09 5.50 -7.81
C TYR A 257 10.85 6.30 -8.86
N ILE A 258 11.97 6.92 -8.52
CA ILE A 258 12.77 7.70 -9.45
C ILE A 258 13.75 6.76 -10.15
N ARG A 259 13.49 6.47 -11.42
CA ARG A 259 14.13 5.35 -12.15
C ARG A 259 15.26 5.78 -13.06
N LYS A 260 16.23 6.48 -12.48
CA LYS A 260 17.47 6.87 -13.15
C LYS A 260 18.68 6.28 -12.46
N ASN A 261 19.81 6.25 -13.18
CA ASN A 261 21.06 5.74 -12.63
C ASN A 261 21.38 6.48 -11.31
N PRO A 262 21.76 5.77 -10.22
CA PRO A 262 22.07 6.37 -8.92
C PRO A 262 23.06 7.55 -8.97
N VAL A 263 23.97 7.57 -9.95
CA VAL A 263 24.90 8.68 -10.17
C VAL A 263 24.19 9.92 -10.69
N LEU A 264 23.30 9.76 -11.66
CA LEU A 264 22.45 10.84 -12.19
C LEU A 264 21.47 11.33 -11.13
N MET A 265 20.98 10.42 -10.30
CA MET A 265 20.15 10.74 -9.14
C MET A 265 20.88 11.64 -8.15
N GLY A 266 22.14 11.33 -7.82
CA GLY A 266 22.96 12.15 -6.94
C GLY A 266 23.09 13.59 -7.45
N SER A 267 23.33 13.77 -8.76
CA SER A 267 23.42 15.11 -9.36
C SER A 267 22.08 15.86 -9.43
N LEU A 268 20.96 15.15 -9.61
CA LEU A 268 19.62 15.75 -9.73
C LEU A 268 19.00 16.07 -8.35
N ILE A 269 19.32 15.28 -7.33
CA ILE A 269 18.74 15.37 -5.97
C ILE A 269 19.62 16.21 -5.04
N PHE A 270 20.94 16.18 -5.23
CA PHE A 270 21.91 16.89 -4.39
C PHE A 270 22.86 17.77 -5.25
N PRO A 271 22.35 18.81 -5.93
CA PRO A 271 23.15 19.66 -6.81
C PRO A 271 24.30 20.40 -6.09
N GLU A 272 24.27 20.49 -4.75
CA GLU A 272 25.28 21.21 -3.95
C GLU A 272 26.60 20.43 -3.75
N HIS A 273 26.66 19.13 -4.02
CA HIS A 273 27.91 18.35 -3.87
C HIS A 273 28.76 18.29 -5.15
N ALA A 274 28.25 18.78 -6.28
CA ALA A 274 28.98 18.84 -7.55
C ALA A 274 29.78 20.15 -7.75
N ARG A 275 29.76 21.05 -6.76
CA ARG A 275 30.55 22.29 -6.75
C ARG A 275 31.54 22.26 -5.59
N CYS A 276 32.58 21.44 -5.70
CA CYS A 276 33.85 21.73 -5.06
C CYS A 276 34.86 22.10 -6.16
N PRO A 277 35.69 23.14 -5.95
CA PRO A 277 36.51 23.79 -6.97
C PRO A 277 37.59 22.89 -7.57
#